data_AF-A0A2N2CQT3-F1
#
_entry.id   AF-A0A2N2CQT3-F1
#
_cell.length_a   1.000
_cell.length_b   1.000
_cell.length_c   1.000
_cell.angle_alpha   90.00
_cell.angle_beta   90.00
_cell.angle_gamma   90.00
#
_symmetry.space_group_name_H-M   'P 1'
#
loop_
_entity.id
_entity.type
_entity.pdbx_description
1 polymer ?
#
loop_
_entity_poly.entity_id
_entity_poly.type
_entity_poly.pdbx_seq_one_letter_code
_entity_poly.pdbx_strand_id
1 'polypeptide(L)'
;MKSTGIVRKVDELGRIVLPIELRRTLDIAEKDSLEIYVDDDSIILRKYQPACIFCDNAKDIVVFKGKNICKDCIKAMEEAK
;
A
#
# COMPACT_ATOMS: atom_id res chain seq x y z
N MET A 1 10.42 12.65 10.49
CA MET A 1 9.51 11.74 11.23
C MET A 1 8.43 12.60 11.89
N LYS A 2 7.15 12.46 11.53
CA LYS A 2 6.07 13.16 12.24
C LYS A 2 5.60 12.27 13.39
N SER A 3 5.94 12.62 14.63
CA SER A 3 5.45 11.93 15.81
C SER A 3 4.01 12.35 16.07
N THR A 4 3.08 11.40 16.03
CA THR A 4 1.69 11.66 16.47
C THR A 4 1.55 11.55 17.98
N GLY A 5 2.50 10.93 18.69
CA GLY A 5 2.46 10.74 20.15
C GLY A 5 1.29 9.87 20.65
N ILE A 6 0.58 9.18 19.76
CA ILE A 6 -0.62 8.39 20.10
C ILE A 6 -0.20 7.01 20.57
N VAL A 7 -0.49 6.69 21.82
CA VAL A 7 -0.28 5.35 22.40
C VAL A 7 -1.60 4.56 22.33
N ARG A 8 -1.55 3.34 21.80
CA ARG A 8 -2.70 2.44 21.76
C ARG A 8 -2.34 1.09 22.35
N LYS A 9 -3.24 0.55 23.18
CA LYS A 9 -3.13 -0.81 23.68
C LYS A 9 -3.44 -1.80 22.55
N VAL A 10 -2.73 -2.90 22.57
CA VAL A 10 -2.99 -4.07 21.75
C VAL A 10 -4.22 -4.79 22.31
N ASP A 11 -5.05 -5.36 21.44
CA ASP A 11 -6.17 -6.20 21.88
C ASP A 11 -5.72 -7.62 22.27
N GLU A 12 -6.65 -8.46 22.70
CA GLU A 12 -6.38 -9.83 23.15
C GLU A 12 -5.78 -10.74 22.07
N LEU A 13 -5.89 -10.35 20.79
CA LEU A 13 -5.40 -11.11 19.64
C LEU A 13 -4.11 -10.53 19.04
N GLY A 14 -3.52 -9.50 19.65
CA GLY A 14 -2.31 -8.88 19.11
C GLY A 14 -2.57 -7.80 18.06
N ARG A 15 -3.82 -7.37 17.84
CA ARG A 15 -4.16 -6.36 16.83
C ARG A 15 -4.08 -4.96 17.40
N ILE A 16 -3.73 -4.00 16.54
CA ILE A 16 -3.76 -2.57 16.85
C ILE A 16 -4.79 -1.84 15.99
N VAL A 17 -5.41 -0.82 16.58
CA VAL A 17 -6.39 0.00 15.87
C VAL A 17 -5.74 1.30 15.42
N LEU A 18 -5.79 1.57 14.11
CA LEU A 18 -5.37 2.86 13.55
C LEU A 18 -6.44 3.93 13.82
N PRO A 19 -6.09 5.09 14.41
CA PRO A 19 -6.98 6.24 14.54
C PRO A 19 -7.61 6.65 13.20
N ILE A 20 -8.85 7.17 13.24
CA ILE A 20 -9.57 7.59 12.04
C ILE A 20 -8.85 8.71 11.27
N GLU A 21 -8.13 9.58 11.99
CA GLU A 21 -7.34 10.66 11.40
C GLU A 21 -6.22 10.11 10.52
N LEU A 22 -5.42 9.18 11.03
CA LEU A 22 -4.35 8.54 10.25
C LEU A 22 -4.88 7.79 9.04
N ARG A 23 -6.02 7.10 9.18
CA ARG A 23 -6.67 6.43 8.03
C ARG A 23 -7.05 7.44 6.95
N ARG A 24 -7.60 8.60 7.30
CA ARG A 24 -7.95 9.65 6.33
C ARG A 24 -6.72 10.28 5.69
N THR A 25 -5.67 10.55 6.46
CA THR A 25 -4.43 11.14 5.93
C THR A 25 -3.69 10.19 5.00
N LEU A 26 -3.72 8.88 5.27
CA LEU A 26 -3.08 7.84 4.46
C LEU A 26 -4.03 7.22 3.42
N ASP A 27 -5.27 7.73 3.32
CA ASP A 27 -6.31 7.22 2.41
C ASP A 27 -6.51 5.70 2.54
N ILE A 28 -6.58 5.18 3.77
CA ILE A 28 -6.79 3.75 4.06
C ILE A 28 -8.27 3.51 4.27
N ALA A 29 -8.91 2.81 3.32
CA ALA A 29 -10.31 2.43 3.38
C ALA A 29 -10.52 1.06 4.04
N GLU A 30 -11.78 0.70 4.30
CA GLU A 30 -12.12 -0.66 4.73
C GLU A 30 -11.73 -1.66 3.65
N LYS A 31 -11.12 -2.79 4.06
CA LYS A 31 -10.60 -3.87 3.18
C LYS A 31 -9.36 -3.51 2.37
N ASP A 32 -8.78 -2.32 2.54
CA ASP A 32 -7.46 -2.02 1.97
C ASP A 32 -6.41 -2.93 2.58
N SER A 33 -5.52 -3.44 1.71
CA SER A 33 -4.36 -4.22 2.14
C SER A 33 -3.24 -3.28 2.58
N LEU A 34 -2.60 -3.61 3.69
CA LEU A 34 -1.40 -2.94 4.17
C LEU A 34 -0.25 -3.93 4.18
N GLU A 35 0.90 -3.46 3.75
CA GLU A 35 2.15 -4.20 3.83
C GLU A 35 2.89 -3.80 5.12
N ILE A 36 3.40 -4.82 5.82
CA ILE A 36 4.06 -4.66 7.12
C ILE A 36 5.54 -4.99 6.92
N TYR A 37 6.38 -4.00 7.21
CA TYR A 37 7.83 -4.14 7.23
C TYR A 37 8.33 -4.05 8.67
N VAL A 38 9.42 -4.77 8.95
CA VAL A 38 10.15 -4.68 10.21
C VAL A 38 11.49 -4.05 9.91
N ASP A 39 11.82 -2.98 10.63
CA ASP A 39 13.07 -2.23 10.52
C ASP A 39 13.62 -2.04 11.94
N ASP A 40 14.62 -2.84 12.29
CA ASP A 40 15.15 -3.01 13.65
C ASP A 40 14.03 -3.19 14.70
N ASP A 41 13.86 -2.21 15.59
CA ASP A 41 12.85 -2.20 16.66
C ASP A 41 11.54 -1.49 16.25
N SER A 42 11.36 -1.22 14.96
CA SER A 42 10.22 -0.47 14.45
C SER A 42 9.40 -1.26 13.42
N ILE A 43 8.09 -1.00 13.41
CA ILE A 43 7.16 -1.54 12.43
C ILE A 43 6.77 -0.41 11.48
N ILE A 44 6.97 -0.63 10.18
CA ILE A 44 6.62 0.32 9.13
C ILE A 44 5.42 -0.24 8.36
N LEU A 45 4.33 0.50 8.36
CA LEU A 45 3.11 0.17 7.61
C LEU A 45 3.08 0.96 6.30
N ARG A 46 2.86 0.28 5.17
CA ARG A 46 2.68 0.90 3.84
C ARG A 46 1.36 0.44 3.20
N LYS A 47 0.72 1.31 2.42
CA LYS A 47 -0.45 0.92 1.63
C LYS A 47 0.01 -0.09 0.57
N TYR A 48 -0.55 -1.29 0.58
CA TYR A 48 -0.24 -2.28 -0.44
C TYR A 48 -0.83 -1.80 -1.75
N GLN A 49 0.03 -1.57 -2.74
CA GLN A 49 -0.39 -1.24 -4.08
C GLN A 49 -0.09 -2.44 -4.99
N PRO A 50 -1.09 -2.93 -5.74
CA PRO A 50 -0.86 -4.00 -6.69
C PRO A 50 0.19 -3.57 -7.71
N ALA A 51 1.32 -4.27 -7.75
CA ALA A 51 2.41 -3.98 -8.67
C ALA A 51 2.07 -4.40 -10.11
N CYS A 52 2.72 -3.76 -11.08
CA CYS A 52 2.59 -4.10 -12.49
C CYS A 52 3.23 -5.48 -12.74
N ILE A 53 2.51 -6.36 -13.43
CA ILE A 53 2.98 -7.73 -13.75
C ILE A 53 4.28 -7.77 -14.58
N PHE A 54 4.65 -6.67 -15.25
CA PHE A 54 5.81 -6.64 -16.15
C PHE A 54 7.06 -6.00 -15.54
N CYS A 55 6.90 -5.03 -14.63
CA CYS A 55 8.01 -4.22 -14.13
C CYS A 55 8.01 -4.01 -12.62
N ASP A 56 7.06 -4.61 -11.90
CA ASP A 56 6.84 -4.44 -10.46
C ASP A 56 6.64 -2.99 -9.98
N ASN A 57 6.48 -2.04 -10.90
CA ASN A 57 6.13 -0.68 -10.54
C ASN A 57 4.72 -0.64 -9.98
N ALA A 58 4.50 0.07 -8.88
CA ALA A 58 3.18 0.25 -8.26
C ALA A 58 2.51 1.58 -8.65
N LYS A 59 3.18 2.42 -9.45
CA LYS A 59 2.64 3.69 -9.92
C LYS A 59 1.72 3.52 -11.13
N ASP A 60 0.64 4.30 -11.14
CA ASP A 60 -0.28 4.43 -12.28
C ASP A 60 -0.80 3.09 -12.82
N ILE A 61 -1.21 2.21 -11.91
CA ILE A 61 -1.65 0.86 -12.23
C ILE A 61 -3.08 0.86 -12.75
N VAL A 62 -3.24 0.23 -13.90
CA VAL A 62 -4.52 -0.01 -14.56
C VAL A 62 -4.79 -1.51 -14.58
N VAL A 63 -6.02 -1.89 -14.25
CA VAL A 63 -6.44 -3.29 -14.35
C VAL A 63 -6.92 -3.55 -15.78
N PHE A 64 -6.19 -4.38 -16.53
CA PHE A 64 -6.56 -4.79 -17.88
C PHE A 64 -6.67 -6.31 -17.94
N LYS A 65 -7.87 -6.82 -18.31
CA LYS A 65 -8.17 -8.28 -18.34
C LYS A 65 -7.79 -9.02 -17.05
N GLY A 66 -7.99 -8.38 -15.90
CA GLY A 66 -7.65 -8.96 -14.59
C GLY A 66 -6.15 -8.97 -14.25
N LYS A 67 -5.30 -8.31 -15.03
CA LYS A 67 -3.88 -8.10 -14.74
C LYS A 67 -3.61 -6.63 -14.42
N ASN A 68 -2.74 -6.39 -13.46
CA ASN A 68 -2.29 -5.06 -13.07
C ASN A 68 -1.14 -4.64 -13.99
N ILE A 69 -1.32 -3.55 -14.73
CA ILE A 69 -0.33 -3.04 -15.70
C ILE A 69 -0.15 -1.54 -15.47
N CYS A 70 1.08 -1.06 -15.33
CA CYS A 70 1.33 0.38 -15.23
C CYS A 70 1.24 1.05 -16.60
N LYS A 71 0.96 2.36 -16.64
CA LYS A 71 0.92 3.14 -17.89
C LYS A 71 2.21 3.03 -18.70
N ASP A 72 3.37 2.93 -18.07
CA ASP A 72 4.66 2.82 -18.76
C ASP A 72 4.76 1.52 -19.56
N CYS A 73 4.34 0.40 -18.97
CA CYS A 73 4.28 -0.89 -19.67
C CYS A 73 3.22 -0.90 -20.77
N ILE A 74 2.09 -0.22 -20.58
CA ILE A 74 1.07 -0.08 -21.64
C ILE A 74 1.68 0.63 -22.86
N LYS A 75 2.39 1.75 -22.65
CA LYS A 75 3.06 2.49 -23.74
C LYS A 75 4.12 1.63 -24.44
N ALA A 76 4.97 0.94 -23.68
CA ALA A 76 5.99 0.05 -24.25
C ALA A 76 5.37 -1.08 -25.11
N MET A 77 4.18 -1.57 -24.74
CA MET A 77 3.45 -2.56 -25.55
C MET A 77 2.84 -1.97 -26.83
N GLU A 78 2.46 -0.69 -26.82
CA GLU A 78 2.00 0.01 -28.03
C GLU A 78 3.14 0.32 -29.00
N GLU A 79 4.34 0.59 -28.48
CA GLU A 79 5.56 0.81 -29.29
C GLU A 79 6.15 -0.47 -29.88
N ALA A 80 5.86 -1.64 -29.28
CA ALA A 80 6.30 -2.95 -29.77
C ALA A 80 5.43 -3.51 -30.93
N LYS A 81 4.54 -2.68 -31.48
CA LYS A 81 3.68 -3.00 -32.64
C LYS A 81 4.39 -2.70 -33.95
#